data_AF-A0AAW8GCK4-F1
#
_entry.id   AF-A0AAW8GCK4-F1
#
_cell.length_a   1.000
_cell.length_b   1.000
_cell.length_c   1.000
_cell.angle_alpha   90.00
_cell.angle_beta   90.00
_cell.angle_gamma   90.00
#
_symmetry.space_group_name_H-M   'P 1'
#
loop_
_entity.id
_entity.type
_entity.pdbx_description
1 polymer ?
#
loop_
_entity_poly.entity_id
_entity_poly.type
_entity_poly.pdbx_seq_one_letter_code
_entity_poly.pdbx_strand_id
1 'polypeptide(L)' 'MLDSDGNTLAYDSEDSARGALFDAEFVAYDGLDEEDALLRGFSLHEVIPPHADDDAALKPLMVERLGGGHA' A
#
# COMPACT_ATOMS: atom_id res chain seq x y z
N MET A 1 6.61 3.32 14.47
CA MET A 1 5.86 3.74 13.26
C MET A 1 5.31 2.49 12.59
N LEU A 2 4.17 2.56 11.91
CA LEU A 2 3.50 1.40 11.30
C LEU A 2 3.93 1.29 9.83
N ASP A 3 4.23 0.09 9.33
CA ASP A 3 4.37 -0.16 7.89
C ASP A 3 3.04 -0.52 7.23
N SER A 4 3.03 -0.62 5.89
CA SER A 4 1.84 -0.95 5.11
C SER A 4 1.27 -2.34 5.41
N ASP A 5 2.07 -3.24 5.96
CA ASP A 5 1.67 -4.59 6.36
C ASP A 5 1.16 -4.64 7.82
N GLY A 6 1.07 -3.49 8.49
CA GLY A 6 0.58 -3.38 9.87
C GLY A 6 1.61 -3.76 10.93
N ASN A 7 2.89 -3.92 10.56
CA ASN A 7 3.94 -4.19 11.52
C ASN A 7 4.41 -2.91 12.20
N THR A 8 4.76 -3.04 13.49
CA THR A 8 5.41 -1.94 14.21
C THR A 8 6.91 -1.95 13.89
N LEU A 9 7.36 -0.94 13.14
CA LEU A 9 8.77 -0.68 12.91
C LEU A 9 9.35 0.11 14.09
N ALA A 10 10.38 -0.49 14.70
CA ALA A 10 11.20 0.15 15.71
C ALA A 10 12.33 0.91 15.01
N TYR A 11 12.19 2.24 14.96
CA TYR A 11 13.24 3.14 14.50
C TYR A 11 14.08 3.60 15.68
N ASP A 12 15.35 3.85 15.43
CA ASP A 12 16.34 4.33 16.40
C ASP A 12 16.14 5.81 16.77
N SER A 13 15.50 6.59 15.90
CA SER A 13 15.09 7.97 16.16
C SER A 13 13.85 8.36 15.34
N GLU A 14 13.18 9.45 15.76
CA GLU A 14 12.04 10.02 15.02
C GLU A 14 12.46 10.55 13.65
N ASP A 15 13.67 11.12 13.54
CA ASP A 15 14.20 11.63 12.27
C ASP A 15 14.43 10.50 11.25
N SER A 16 14.92 9.35 11.70
CA SER A 16 15.07 8.15 10.87
C SER A 16 13.71 7.65 10.36
N ALA A 17 12.70 7.63 11.24
CA ALA A 17 11.34 7.22 10.87
C ALA A 17 10.73 8.21 9.84
N ARG A 18 10.96 9.51 10.02
CA ARG A 18 10.46 10.55 9.11
C ARG A 18 11.15 10.47 7.74
N GLY A 19 12.47 10.22 7.71
CA GLY A 19 13.20 9.99 6.46
C GLY A 19 12.64 8.80 5.68
N ALA A 20 12.37 7.68 6.35
CA ALA A 20 11.79 6.50 5.72
C ALA A 20 10.41 6.76 5.07
N LEU A 21 9.59 7.64 5.65
CA LEU A 21 8.32 8.03 5.02
C LEU A 21 8.50 8.91 3.78
N PHE A 22 9.50 9.80 3.77
CA PHE A 22 9.78 10.64 2.61
C PHE A 22 10.31 9.83 1.43
N ASP A 23 11.07 8.76 1.71
CA ASP A 23 11.59 7.86 0.68
C ASP A 23 10.55 6.83 0.21
N ALA A 24 9.41 6.68 0.89
CA ALA A 24 8.40 5.66 0.58
C ALA A 24 7.57 5.97 -0.68
N GLU A 25 7.87 7.05 -1.42
CA GLU A 25 7.18 7.49 -2.65
C GLU A 25 5.64 7.38 -2.57
N PHE A 26 5.08 7.66 -1.38
CA PHE A 26 3.66 7.46 -1.11
C PHE A 26 2.80 8.32 -2.06
N VAL A 27 1.83 7.68 -2.70
CA VAL A 27 0.83 8.36 -3.53
C VAL A 27 -0.57 7.96 -3.11
N ALA A 28 -1.41 8.98 -2.90
CA ALA A 28 -2.80 8.80 -2.54
C ALA A 28 -3.60 8.23 -3.72
N TYR A 29 -4.48 7.27 -3.42
CA TYR A 29 -5.35 6.64 -4.41
C TYR A 29 -6.28 7.64 -5.13
N ASP A 30 -6.76 8.66 -4.42
CA ASP A 30 -7.67 9.70 -4.95
C ASP A 30 -7.03 10.62 -6.00
N GLY A 31 -5.72 10.52 -6.21
CA GLY A 31 -4.99 11.25 -7.25
C GLY A 31 -4.39 10.34 -8.33
N LEU A 32 -4.71 9.04 -8.31
CA LEU A 32 -4.15 8.05 -9.22
C LEU A 32 -5.09 7.83 -10.40
N ASP A 33 -4.61 8.08 -11.61
CA ASP A 33 -5.32 7.68 -12.83
C ASP A 33 -4.79 6.33 -13.39
N GLU A 34 -5.42 5.84 -14.45
CA GLU A 34 -5.02 4.57 -15.08
C GLU A 34 -3.62 4.65 -15.70
N GLU A 35 -3.21 5.81 -16.24
CA GLU A 35 -1.89 5.96 -16.84
C GLU A 35 -0.79 5.86 -15.77
N ASP A 36 -0.99 6.50 -14.62
CA ASP A 36 -0.09 6.41 -13.46
C ASP A 36 -0.03 4.99 -12.88
N ALA A 37 -1.17 4.31 -12.78
CA ALA A 37 -1.23 2.93 -12.30
C ALA A 37 -0.43 1.98 -13.22
N LEU A 38 -0.61 2.12 -14.54
CA LEU A 38 0.10 1.31 -15.53
C LEU A 38 1.62 1.56 -15.49
N LEU A 39 2.06 2.81 -15.30
CA LEU A 39 3.47 3.13 -15.10
C LEU A 39 4.08 2.44 -13.87
N ARG A 40 3.26 2.14 -12.86
CA ARG A 40 3.63 1.39 -11.65
C ARG A 40 3.46 -0.13 -11.80
N GLY A 41 2.95 -0.60 -12.93
CA GLY A 41 2.84 -2.02 -13.25
C GLY A 41 1.58 -2.70 -12.69
N PHE A 42 0.49 -1.97 -12.51
CA PHE A 42 -0.84 -2.53 -12.22
C PHE A 42 -1.94 -1.76 -12.97
N SER A 43 -3.11 -2.36 -13.19
CA SER A 43 -4.27 -1.64 -13.73
C SER A 43 -5.16 -1.13 -12.59
N LEU A 44 -5.61 0.12 -12.66
CA LEU A 44 -6.50 0.69 -11.65
C LEU A 44 -7.87 0.01 -11.69
N HIS A 45 -8.31 -0.43 -12.87
CA HIS A 45 -9.58 -1.14 -13.05
C HIS A 45 -9.63 -2.52 -12.39
N GLU A 46 -8.48 -3.12 -12.08
CA GLU A 46 -8.39 -4.40 -11.39
C GLU A 46 -8.43 -4.25 -9.86
N VAL A 47 -8.22 -3.02 -9.34
CA VAL A 47 -8.27 -2.74 -7.90
C VAL A 47 -9.72 -2.69 -7.44
N ILE A 48 -10.17 -3.76 -6.78
CA ILE A 48 -11.51 -3.87 -6.23
C ILE A 48 -11.48 -3.80 -4.70
N PRO A 49 -12.46 -3.13 -4.06
CA PRO A 49 -12.59 -3.16 -2.62
C PRO A 49 -12.71 -4.62 -2.12
N PRO A 50 -11.96 -5.00 -1.07
CA PRO A 50 -12.07 -6.35 -0.52
C PRO A 50 -13.42 -6.53 0.17
N HIS A 51 -13.95 -7.75 0.09
CA HIS A 51 -15.20 -8.15 0.73
C HIS A 51 -15.00 -9.40 1.58
N ALA A 52 -15.59 -9.43 2.77
CA ALA A 52 -15.62 -10.59 3.66
C ALA A 52 -16.90 -10.58 4.52
N ASP A 53 -17.25 -11.74 5.09
CA ASP A 53 -18.48 -11.92 5.88
C ASP A 53 -18.38 -11.29 7.29
N ASP A 54 -17.16 -11.06 7.79
CA ASP A 54 -16.91 -10.42 9.07
C ASP A 54 -15.59 -9.62 9.07
N ASP A 55 -15.44 -8.74 10.07
CA ASP A 55 -14.27 -7.86 10.21
C ASP A 55 -12.96 -8.63 10.42
N ALA A 56 -13.01 -9.82 11.03
CA ALA A 56 -11.81 -10.61 11.28
C ALA A 56 -11.26 -11.19 9.97
N ALA A 57 -12.16 -11.61 9.08
CA ALA A 57 -11.85 -12.06 7.72
C ALA A 57 -11.52 -10.90 6.77
N LEU A 58 -12.07 -9.69 7.00
CA LEU A 58 -11.81 -8.52 6.17
C LEU A 58 -10.41 -7.93 6.38
N LYS A 59 -9.96 -7.82 7.63
CA LYS A 59 -8.65 -7.22 7.99
C LYS A 59 -7.47 -7.68 7.12
N PRO A 60 -7.23 -8.98 6.93
CA PRO A 60 -6.10 -9.43 6.11
C PRO A 60 -6.22 -9.07 4.61
N LEU A 61 -7.42 -8.71 4.14
CA LEU A 61 -7.67 -8.33 2.74
C LEU A 61 -7.52 -6.81 2.51
N MET A 62 -7.43 -6.01 3.58
CA MET A 62 -7.32 -4.54 3.47
C MET A 62 -5.94 -4.07 3.00
N VAL A 63 -4.97 -4.98 2.89
CA VAL A 63 -3.63 -4.73 2.36
C VAL A 63 -3.40 -5.67 1.19
N GLU A 64 -3.27 -5.11 0.00
CA GLU A 64 -2.96 -5.86 -1.21
C GLU A 64 -1.67 -5.34 -1.84
N ARG A 65 -0.80 -6.26 -2.24
CA ARG A 65 0.45 -5.93 -2.92
C ARG A 65 0.20 -5.87 -4.43
N LEU A 66 0.05 -4.66 -4.93
CA LEU A 66 -0.12 -4.36 -6.35
C LEU A 66 1.24 -4.12 -7.01
N GLY A 67 1.44 -4.63 -8.22
CA GLY A 67 2.71 -4.51 -8.94
C GLY A 67 3.80 -5.45 -8.40
N GLY A 68 4.30 -6.32 -9.28
CA GLY A 68 5.28 -7.36 -8.95
C GLY A 68 5.21 -8.60 -9.85
N GLY A 69 4.15 -8.75 -10.64
CA GLY A 69 4.02 -9.78 -11.67
C GLY A 69 4.46 -9.27 -13.04
N HIS A 70 5.74 -9.47 -13.37
CA HIS A 70 6.15 -9.66 -14.76
C HIS A 70 6.87 -11.01 -14.85
N ALA A 71 6.11 -12.04 -15.25
CA ALA A 71 6.58 -13.21 -15.98
C ALA A 71 5.42 -13.77 -16.79
#